data_AF-A0A948YDY7-F1
#
_entry.id   AF-A0A948YDY7-F1
#
_cell.length_a   1.000
_cell.length_b   1.000
_cell.length_c   1.000
_cell.angle_alpha   90.00
_cell.angle_beta   90.00
_cell.angle_gamma   90.00
#
_symmetry.space_group_name_H-M   'P 1'
#
loop_
_entity.id
_entity.type
_entity.pdbx_description
1 polymer ?
#
loop_
_entity_poly.entity_id
_entity_poly.type
_entity_poly.pdbx_seq_one_letter_code
_entity_poly.pdbx_strand_id
1 'polypeptide(L)' 'MTFEQQWLEYDYNPFILFNTNGKINSLNAEAQFLLGFASMHELFELATSCASVNFGFKTTFMELV' A
#
# COMPACT_ATOMS: atom_id res chain seq x y z
N MET A 1 -2.05 4.62 18.97
CA MET A 1 -2.45 3.70 17.88
C MET A 1 -3.70 2.98 18.31
N THR A 2 -4.67 2.85 17.42
CA THR A 2 -5.82 1.95 17.61
C THR A 2 -5.37 0.50 17.48
N PHE A 3 -6.23 -0.46 17.86
CA PHE A 3 -5.94 -1.89 17.72
C PHE A 3 -5.62 -2.27 16.27
N GLU A 4 -6.37 -1.75 15.32
CA GLU A 4 -6.20 -2.02 13.89
C GLU A 4 -4.87 -1.46 13.36
N GLN A 5 -4.47 -0.30 13.86
CA GLN A 5 -3.17 0.30 13.51
C GLN A 5 -2.01 -0.52 14.06
N GLN A 6 -2.12 -1.05 15.28
CA GLN A 6 -1.12 -1.95 15.84
C GLN A 6 -1.04 -3.26 15.07
N TRP A 7 -2.20 -3.79 14.65
CA TRP A 7 -2.24 -5.02 13.86
C TRP A 7 -1.53 -4.86 12.51
N LEU A 8 -1.79 -3.75 11.80
CA LEU A 8 -1.10 -3.43 10.53
C LEU A 8 0.40 -3.16 10.72
N GLU A 9 0.78 -2.50 11.82
CA GLU A 9 2.18 -2.17 12.11
C GLU A 9 3.07 -3.43 12.23
N TYR A 10 2.51 -4.51 12.77
CA TYR A 10 3.21 -5.79 12.99
C TYR A 10 2.89 -6.85 11.93
N ASP A 11 2.21 -6.51 10.84
CA ASP A 11 2.01 -7.42 9.70
C ASP A 11 3.33 -7.63 8.94
N TYR A 12 3.56 -8.86 8.48
CA TYR A 12 4.74 -9.22 7.69
C TYR A 12 4.68 -8.72 6.25
N ASN A 13 3.52 -8.29 5.76
CA ASN A 13 3.35 -7.75 4.42
C ASN A 13 3.43 -6.22 4.45
N PRO A 14 4.04 -5.59 3.44
CA PRO A 14 4.05 -4.15 3.33
C PRO A 14 2.63 -3.61 3.14
N PHE A 15 2.26 -2.64 3.98
CA PHE A 15 0.99 -1.91 3.89
C PHE A 15 1.26 -0.43 3.63
N ILE A 16 0.61 0.14 2.61
CA ILE A 16 0.67 1.57 2.28
C ILE A 16 -0.74 2.07 1.97
N LEU A 17 -1.14 3.16 2.61
CA LEU A 17 -2.35 3.90 2.31
C LEU A 17 -2.00 5.24 1.67
N PHE A 18 -2.36 5.41 0.41
CA PHE A 18 -2.25 6.68 -0.31
C PHE A 18 -3.53 7.49 -0.20
N ASN A 19 -3.41 8.82 -0.29
CA ASN A 19 -4.54 9.68 -0.64
C ASN A 19 -4.62 9.94 -2.16
N THR A 20 -5.67 10.63 -2.57
CA THR A 20 -5.94 10.94 -4.00
C THR A 20 -4.88 11.81 -4.66
N ASN A 21 -4.00 12.47 -3.88
CA ASN A 21 -2.91 13.30 -4.39
C ASN A 21 -1.58 12.55 -4.46
N GLY A 22 -1.58 11.23 -4.23
CA GLY A 22 -0.36 10.41 -4.24
C GLY A 22 0.52 10.54 -3.01
N LYS A 23 0.06 11.19 -1.94
CA LYS A 23 0.81 11.22 -0.67
C LYS A 23 0.44 10.03 0.20
N ILE A 24 1.41 9.52 0.94
CA ILE A 24 1.18 8.47 1.92
C ILE A 24 0.50 9.06 3.16
N ASN A 25 -0.68 8.54 3.49
CA ASN A 25 -1.40 8.82 4.73
C ASN A 25 -0.94 7.92 5.88
N SER A 26 -0.60 6.66 5.58
CA SER A 26 -0.14 5.68 6.56
C SER A 26 0.65 4.57 5.87
N LEU A 27 1.63 4.01 6.57
CA LEU A 27 2.42 2.86 6.14
C LEU A 27 2.91 2.10 7.38
N ASN A 28 3.15 0.80 7.27
CA ASN A 28 3.74 0.00 8.35
C ASN A 28 5.27 -0.11 8.24
N ALA A 29 5.92 -0.68 9.25
CA ALA A 29 7.37 -0.91 9.26
C ALA A 29 7.86 -1.64 8.00
N GLU A 30 7.17 -2.71 7.57
CA GLU A 30 7.57 -3.49 6.39
C GLU A 30 7.56 -2.65 5.10
N ALA A 31 6.58 -1.77 4.93
CA ALA A 31 6.53 -0.86 3.78
C ALA A 31 7.69 0.15 3.73
N GLN A 32 8.33 0.47 4.87
CA GLN A 32 9.53 1.33 4.87
C GLN A 32 10.71 0.64 4.19
N PHE A 33 10.83 -0.68 4.38
CA PHE A 33 11.84 -1.47 3.67
C PHE A 33 11.56 -1.50 2.17
N LEU A 34 10.30 -1.71 1.77
CA LEU A 34 9.89 -1.68 0.35
C LEU A 34 10.23 -0.35 -0.34
N LEU A 35 10.04 0.78 0.36
CA LEU A 35 10.38 2.11 -0.15
C LEU A 35 11.88 2.34 -0.35
N GLY A 36 12.74 1.46 0.17
CA GLY A 36 14.16 1.43 -0.16
C GLY A 36 14.46 0.81 -1.54
N PHE A 37 13.51 0.06 -2.12
CA PHE A 37 13.67 -0.64 -3.40
C PHE A 37 12.78 -0.08 -4.51
N ALA A 38 11.59 0.40 -4.18
CA ALA A 38 10.63 0.96 -5.13
C ALA A 38 10.28 2.40 -4.76
N SER A 39 10.13 3.27 -5.76
CA SER A 39 9.77 4.66 -5.50
C SER A 39 8.30 4.79 -5.09
N MET A 40 8.00 5.83 -4.29
CA MET A 40 6.63 6.18 -3.91
C MET A 40 5.73 6.39 -5.14
N HIS A 41 6.27 6.97 -6.21
CA HIS A 41 5.53 7.22 -7.44
C HIS A 41 5.14 5.92 -8.14
N GLU A 42 6.07 4.98 -8.31
CA GLU A 42 5.80 3.67 -8.93
C GLU A 42 4.75 2.87 -8.13
N LEU A 43 4.85 2.88 -6.80
CA LEU A 43 3.88 2.20 -5.94
C LEU A 43 2.49 2.85 -5.99
N PHE A 44 2.42 4.18 -6.11
CA PHE A 44 1.15 4.88 -6.28
C PHE A 44 0.49 4.54 -7.62
N GLU A 45 1.24 4.57 -8.72
CA GLU A 45 0.74 4.18 -10.05
C GLU A 45 0.29 2.71 -10.09
N LEU A 46 1.02 1.81 -9.42
CA LEU A 46 0.59 0.42 -9.27
C LEU A 46 -0.74 0.33 -8.50
N ALA A 47 -0.86 1.01 -7.36
CA ALA A 47 -2.06 1.00 -6.55
C ALA A 47 -3.28 1.55 -7.31
N THR A 48 -3.12 2.63 -8.07
CA THR A 48 -4.21 3.23 -8.87
C THR A 48 -4.60 2.34 -10.05
N SER A 49 -3.64 1.70 -10.74
CA SER A 49 -3.94 0.75 -11.82
C SER A 49 -4.71 -0.49 -11.33
N CYS A 50 -4.50 -0.88 -10.07
CA CYS A 50 -5.17 -2.00 -9.43
C CYS A 50 -6.46 -1.61 -8.70
N ALA A 51 -6.77 -0.31 -8.59
CA ALA A 51 -7.95 0.17 -7.88
C ALA A 51 -9.26 -0.27 -8.56
N SER A 52 -10.33 -0.37 -7.77
CA SER A 52 -11.67 -0.61 -8.29
C SER A 52 -12.18 0.63 -9.02
N VAL A 53 -12.77 0.46 -10.21
CA VAL A 53 -13.42 1.54 -10.97
C VAL A 53 -14.67 2.06 -10.25
N ASN A 54 -15.34 1.17 -9.51
CA ASN A 54 -16.52 1.47 -8.73
C ASN A 54 -16.19 1.45 -7.23
N PHE A 55 -17.03 2.07 -6.41
CA PHE A 55 -16.91 1.98 -4.95
C PHE A 55 -16.83 0.52 -4.49
N GLY A 56 -15.82 0.20 -3.68
CA GLY A 56 -15.57 -1.15 -3.18
C GLY A 56 -14.08 -1.47 -3.08
N PHE A 57 -13.77 -2.75 -2.97
CA PHE A 57 -12.41 -3.26 -2.94
C PHE A 57 -12.15 -4.14 -4.16
N LYS A 58 -10.90 -4.18 -4.61
CA LYS A 58 -10.42 -5.09 -5.66
C LYS A 58 -9.11 -5.68 -5.21
N THR A 59 -8.98 -7.01 -5.32
CA THR A 59 -7.74 -7.73 -5.09
C THR A 59 -7.22 -8.21 -6.43
N THR A 60 -5.95 -7.89 -6.72
CA THR A 60 -5.28 -8.31 -7.96
C THR A 60 -4.07 -9.14 -7.60
N PHE A 61 -3.95 -10.33 -8.20
CA PHE A 61 -2.75 -11.16 -8.10
C PHE A 61 -1.90 -10.94 -9.35
N MET A 62 -0.60 -10.73 -9.17
CA MET A 62 0.36 -10.52 -10.25
C MET A 62 1.55 -11.45 -10.03
N GLU A 63 1.97 -12.13 -11.10
CA GLU A 63 3.21 -12.90 -11.07
C GLU A 63 4.40 -11.96 -11.28
N LEU A 64 5.33 -11.97 -10.33
CA LEU A 64 6.61 -11.29 -10.43
C LEU A 64 7.61 -12.31 -10.98
N VAL A 65 7.89 -12.21 -12.28
CA VAL A 65 8.79 -13.09 -13.04
C VAL A 65 10.19 -13.16 -12.45
#